data_AF-A0A6L7Z1Y1-F1
#
_entry.id   AF-A0A6L7Z1Y1-F1
#
_cell.length_a   1.000
_cell.length_b   1.000
_cell.length_c   1.000
_cell.angle_alpha   90.00
_cell.angle_beta   90.00
_cell.angle_gamma   90.00
#
_symmetry.space_group_name_H-M   'P 1'
#
loop_
_entity.id
_entity.type
_entity.pdbx_description
1 polymer ?
#
loop_
_entity_poly.entity_id
_entity_poly.type
_entity_poly.pdbx_seq_one_letter_code
_entity_poly.pdbx_strand_id
1 'polypeptide(L)'
;MIVRRYGKWYHSVQPNFNPTAMTEIGFQRDRAFSIAAAELDEGYRELEAGDLVADASAEVQRDAERTLLANLESGLRDWAARLEPGQLLVVKNGRSDWPKTRERREAVIVDGENRFHFHWWVDPPLRVGIYGKGGSE
;
A
#
# COMPACT_ATOMS: atom_id res chain seq x y z
N MET A 1 13.49 -4.61 0.66
CA MET A 1 12.94 -4.21 1.98
C MET A 1 11.99 -3.03 1.81
N ILE A 2 10.87 -3.02 2.53
CA ILE A 2 9.89 -1.93 2.51
C ILE A 2 10.14 -1.01 3.71
N VAL A 3 10.16 0.31 3.48
CA VAL A 3 10.38 1.32 4.52
C VAL A 3 9.31 2.40 4.50
N ARG A 4 9.01 2.97 5.66
CA ARG A 4 8.05 4.07 5.81
C ARG A 4 8.57 5.13 6.76
N ARG A 5 8.27 6.39 6.47
CA ARG A 5 8.63 7.54 7.33
C ARG A 5 7.77 7.58 8.59
N TYR A 6 8.43 7.75 9.74
CA TYR A 6 7.84 8.08 11.02
C TYR A 6 8.63 9.24 11.64
N GLY A 7 8.13 10.45 11.44
CA GLY A 7 8.82 11.66 11.90
C GLY A 7 10.15 11.87 11.15
N LYS A 8 11.26 11.83 11.90
CA LYS A 8 12.62 12.07 11.38
C LYS A 8 13.32 10.81 10.86
N TRP A 9 12.65 9.66 10.88
CA TRP A 9 13.26 8.37 10.55
C TRP A 9 12.41 7.61 9.55
N TYR A 10 13.05 6.88 8.65
CA TYR A 10 12.42 5.76 7.95
C TYR A 10 12.70 4.48 8.73
N HIS A 11 11.69 3.63 8.85
CA HIS A 11 11.81 2.31 9.47
C HIS A 11 11.36 1.24 8.48
N SER A 12 12.01 0.09 8.53
CA SER A 12 11.50 -1.10 7.87
C SER A 12 10.16 -1.54 8.45
N VAL A 13 9.28 -1.96 7.54
CA VAL A 13 7.90 -2.33 7.85
C VAL A 13 7.48 -3.56 7.06
N GLN A 14 6.50 -4.27 7.61
CA GLN A 14 5.73 -5.29 6.91
C GLN A 14 4.30 -4.77 6.70
N PRO A 15 3.66 -5.08 5.56
CA PRO A 15 2.23 -4.84 5.40
C PRO A 15 1.46 -5.61 6.48
N ASN A 16 0.46 -4.95 7.06
CA ASN A 16 -0.44 -5.54 8.04
C ASN A 16 -1.86 -5.15 7.65
N PHE A 17 -2.30 -5.66 6.50
CA PHE A 17 -3.60 -5.33 5.94
C PHE A 17 -4.65 -6.23 6.59
N ASN A 18 -5.62 -5.61 7.27
CA ASN A 18 -6.61 -6.34 8.03
C ASN A 18 -7.98 -5.65 7.92
N PRO A 19 -8.99 -6.31 7.31
CA PRO A 19 -10.32 -5.73 7.13
C PRO A 19 -11.06 -5.49 8.46
N THR A 20 -10.58 -6.08 9.56
CA THR A 20 -11.18 -5.88 10.90
C THR A 20 -10.42 -4.88 11.76
N ALA A 21 -9.38 -4.23 11.23
CA ALA A 21 -8.56 -3.29 11.99
C ALA A 21 -9.04 -1.84 11.81
N MET A 22 -8.69 -0.98 12.78
CA MET A 22 -9.00 0.46 12.73
C MET A 22 -8.30 1.20 11.57
N THR A 23 -7.29 0.58 10.96
CA THR A 23 -6.62 1.04 9.73
C THR A 23 -6.45 -0.16 8.80
N GLU A 24 -7.33 -0.33 7.80
CA GLU A 24 -7.32 -1.54 6.95
C GLU A 24 -6.03 -1.66 6.13
N ILE A 25 -5.46 -0.52 5.71
CA ILE A 25 -4.15 -0.44 5.06
C ILE A 25 -3.12 -0.02 6.10
N GLY A 26 -2.59 -0.99 6.84
CA GLY A 26 -1.64 -0.81 7.93
C GLY A 26 -0.22 -1.26 7.58
N PHE A 27 0.77 -0.69 8.27
CA PHE A 27 2.16 -1.12 8.21
C PHE A 27 2.72 -1.26 9.63
N GLN A 28 3.32 -2.41 9.92
CA GLN A 28 3.92 -2.69 11.22
C GLN A 28 5.44 -2.61 11.11
N ARG A 29 6.10 -1.88 12.02
CA ARG A 29 7.57 -1.84 12.09
C ARG A 29 8.09 -3.21 12.52
N ASP A 30 9.05 -3.74 11.76
CA ASP A 30 9.75 -4.99 12.13
C ASP A 30 11.04 -4.73 12.93
N ARG A 31 11.46 -3.45 13.03
CA ARG A 31 12.66 -2.97 13.76
C ARG A 31 13.98 -3.51 13.21
N ALA A 32 13.99 -4.11 12.01
CA ALA A 32 15.20 -4.66 11.40
C ALA A 32 16.14 -3.56 10.84
N PHE A 33 15.58 -2.43 10.41
CA PHE A 33 16.31 -1.35 9.78
C PHE A 33 15.69 0.02 10.11
N SER A 34 16.55 1.02 10.25
CA SER A 34 16.15 2.42 10.31
C SER A 34 17.23 3.32 9.75
N ILE A 35 16.82 4.39 9.08
CA ILE A 35 17.70 5.41 8.50
C ILE A 35 17.11 6.79 8.77
N ALA A 36 17.95 7.79 9.02
CA ALA A 36 17.48 9.15 9.19
C ALA A 36 16.85 9.66 7.89
N ALA A 37 15.77 10.44 7.98
CA ALA A 37 15.13 10.99 6.79
C ALA A 37 16.12 11.86 5.99
N ALA A 38 16.90 12.70 6.67
CA ALA A 38 17.95 13.51 6.03
C ALA A 38 18.99 12.65 5.30
N GLU A 39 19.40 11.52 5.88
CA GLU A 39 20.37 10.63 5.24
C GLU A 39 19.80 9.91 4.00
N LEU A 40 18.52 9.51 4.04
CA LEU A 40 17.85 8.97 2.85
C LEU A 40 17.71 10.05 1.78
N ASP A 41 17.28 11.25 2.15
CA ASP A 41 17.05 12.37 1.24
C ASP A 41 18.38 12.83 0.56
N GLU A 42 19.52 12.73 1.25
CA GLU A 42 20.85 13.08 0.72
C GLU A 42 21.52 11.93 -0.05
N GLY A 43 21.42 10.70 0.47
CA GLY A 43 22.19 9.55 0.00
C GLY A 43 21.48 8.67 -1.02
N TYR A 44 20.16 8.80 -1.15
CA TYR A 44 19.34 7.97 -2.04
C TYR A 44 18.63 8.81 -3.09
N ARG A 45 18.48 8.25 -4.28
CA ARG A 45 17.67 8.82 -5.36
C ARG A 45 16.51 7.89 -5.68
N GLU A 46 15.37 8.49 -5.98
CA GLU A 46 14.22 7.77 -6.51
C GLU A 46 14.57 7.28 -7.93
N LEU A 47 14.60 5.96 -8.10
CA LEU A 47 14.84 5.29 -9.37
C LEU A 47 13.52 5.05 -10.11
N GLU A 48 12.46 4.79 -9.35
CA GLU A 48 11.13 4.53 -9.88
C GLU A 48 10.06 4.95 -8.88
N ALA A 49 8.91 5.38 -9.37
CA ALA A 49 7.73 5.69 -8.58
C ALA A 49 6.48 5.06 -9.20
N GLY A 50 5.50 4.73 -8.36
CA GLY A 50 4.23 4.25 -8.85
C GLY A 50 3.13 4.28 -7.80
N ASP A 51 1.91 4.17 -8.31
CA ASP A 51 0.69 4.16 -7.54
C ASP A 51 0.10 2.75 -7.58
N LEU A 52 -0.06 2.13 -6.41
CA LEU A 52 -0.75 0.86 -6.26
C LEU A 52 -2.23 1.16 -6.13
N VAL A 53 -2.94 0.93 -7.23
CA VAL A 53 -4.39 0.93 -7.31
C VAL A 53 -4.86 -0.51 -7.17
N ALA A 54 -5.88 -0.72 -6.34
CA ALA A 54 -6.57 -1.98 -6.23
C ALA A 54 -8.07 -1.70 -6.19
N ASP A 55 -8.84 -2.59 -6.82
CA ASP A 55 -10.28 -2.64 -6.75
C ASP A 55 -10.76 -4.11 -6.74
N ALA A 56 -11.97 -4.34 -6.24
CA ALA A 56 -12.61 -5.63 -6.22
C ALA A 56 -14.13 -5.50 -6.13
N SER A 57 -14.85 -6.47 -6.68
CA SER A 57 -16.31 -6.52 -6.62
C SER A 57 -16.79 -7.92 -6.21
N ALA A 58 -17.83 -7.99 -5.38
CA ALA A 58 -18.46 -9.26 -4.99
C ALA A 58 -19.93 -9.05 -4.58
N GLU A 59 -20.69 -10.15 -4.55
CA GLU A 59 -22.04 -10.16 -3.98
C GLU A 59 -22.03 -10.05 -2.44
N VAL A 60 -20.90 -10.37 -1.80
CA VAL A 60 -20.70 -10.29 -0.35
C VAL A 60 -19.66 -9.22 -0.05
N GLN A 61 -20.05 -8.22 0.75
CA GLN A 61 -19.22 -7.07 1.13
C GLN A 61 -17.81 -7.48 1.60
N ARG A 62 -17.73 -8.41 2.55
CA ARG A 62 -16.46 -8.86 3.14
C ARG A 62 -15.55 -9.58 2.15
N ASP A 63 -16.11 -10.22 1.13
CA ASP A 63 -15.33 -10.94 0.13
C ASP A 63 -14.69 -9.96 -0.86
N ALA A 64 -15.44 -8.92 -1.26
CA ALA A 64 -14.91 -7.81 -2.05
C ALA A 64 -13.77 -7.11 -1.29
N GLU A 65 -13.99 -6.74 -0.03
CA GLU A 65 -12.98 -6.07 0.80
C GLU A 65 -11.72 -6.93 1.01
N ARG A 66 -11.88 -8.22 1.31
CA ARG A 66 -10.73 -9.14 1.46
C ARG A 66 -9.92 -9.25 0.17
N THR A 67 -10.61 -9.35 -0.96
CA THR A 67 -9.98 -9.43 -2.29
C THR A 67 -9.23 -8.14 -2.61
N LEU A 68 -9.83 -6.99 -2.31
CA LEU A 68 -9.17 -5.69 -2.44
C LEU A 68 -7.84 -5.65 -1.69
N LEU A 69 -7.85 -5.99 -0.40
CA LEU A 69 -6.65 -5.94 0.44
C LEU A 69 -5.60 -6.95 -0.02
N ALA A 70 -6.01 -8.15 -0.44
CA ALA A 70 -5.11 -9.16 -1.00
C ALA A 70 -4.45 -8.68 -2.30
N ASN A 71 -5.20 -8.05 -3.20
CA ASN A 71 -4.69 -7.47 -4.44
C ASN A 71 -3.67 -6.36 -4.15
N LEU A 72 -3.98 -5.47 -3.20
CA LEU A 72 -3.07 -4.40 -2.79
C LEU A 72 -1.77 -4.96 -2.19
N GLU A 73 -1.86 -5.99 -1.34
CA GLU A 73 -0.69 -6.63 -0.75
C GLU A 73 0.16 -7.34 -1.81
N SER A 74 -0.48 -8.02 -2.77
CA SER A 74 0.23 -8.64 -3.89
C SER A 74 0.99 -7.60 -4.70
N GLY A 75 0.35 -6.49 -5.08
CA GLY A 75 1.02 -5.42 -5.82
C GLY A 75 2.22 -4.85 -5.05
N LEU A 76 2.11 -4.72 -3.73
CA LEU A 76 3.22 -4.26 -2.89
C LEU A 76 4.38 -5.28 -2.87
N ARG A 77 4.07 -6.58 -2.82
CA ARG A 77 5.06 -7.66 -2.90
C ARG A 77 5.74 -7.69 -4.26
N ASP A 78 5.01 -7.45 -5.35
CA ASP A 78 5.57 -7.38 -6.70
C ASP A 78 6.57 -6.23 -6.81
N TRP A 79 6.24 -5.05 -6.27
CA TRP A 79 7.18 -3.94 -6.17
C TRP A 79 8.42 -4.29 -5.33
N ALA A 80 8.23 -4.98 -4.21
CA ALA A 80 9.34 -5.38 -3.34
C ALA A 80 10.25 -6.43 -4.00
N ALA A 81 9.71 -7.30 -4.86
CA ALA A 81 10.45 -8.32 -5.59
C ALA A 81 11.38 -7.75 -6.67
N ARG A 82 11.12 -6.52 -7.12
CA ARG A 82 11.93 -5.80 -8.12
C ARG A 82 13.18 -5.15 -7.54
N LEU A 83 13.33 -5.14 -6.22
CA LEU A 83 14.46 -4.49 -5.55
C LEU A 83 15.77 -5.22 -5.80
N GLU A 84 16.78 -4.46 -6.21
CA GLU A 84 18.17 -4.91 -6.26
C GLU A 84 18.88 -4.71 -4.91
N PRO A 85 20.04 -5.36 -4.69
CA PRO A 85 20.83 -5.14 -3.48
C PRO A 85 21.11 -3.66 -3.20
N GLY A 86 20.84 -3.22 -1.98
CA GLY A 86 21.02 -1.83 -1.56
C GLY A 86 19.86 -0.88 -1.88
N GLN A 87 18.81 -1.35 -2.59
CA GLN A 87 17.62 -0.57 -2.85
C GLN A 87 16.55 -0.71 -1.74
N LEU A 88 15.72 0.32 -1.61
CA LEU A 88 14.63 0.42 -0.65
C LEU A 88 13.32 0.67 -1.39
N LEU A 89 12.25 -0.04 -1.03
CA LEU A 89 10.89 0.33 -1.43
C LEU A 89 10.31 1.28 -0.37
N VAL A 90 10.09 2.53 -0.73
CA VAL A 90 9.60 3.58 0.17
C VAL A 90 8.10 3.74 0.00
N VAL A 91 7.34 3.64 1.10
CA VAL A 91 5.93 4.06 1.14
C VAL A 91 5.88 5.59 1.25
N LYS A 92 5.32 6.23 0.22
CA LYS A 92 5.37 7.69 0.05
C LYS A 92 4.19 8.42 0.70
N ASN A 93 3.07 7.75 0.97
CA ASN A 93 1.93 8.40 1.62
C ASN A 93 2.27 8.88 3.04
N GLY A 94 1.90 10.13 3.31
CA GLY A 94 1.97 10.76 4.61
C GLY A 94 0.65 10.66 5.37
N ARG A 95 0.45 11.56 6.34
CA ARG A 95 -0.77 11.58 7.16
C ARG A 95 -1.98 12.14 6.41
N SER A 96 -1.77 13.09 5.52
CA SER A 96 -2.83 13.82 4.79
C SER A 96 -3.43 13.03 3.64
N ASP A 97 -2.66 12.14 3.04
CA ASP A 97 -3.01 11.37 1.84
C ASP A 97 -2.84 9.87 2.07
N TRP A 98 -3.08 9.43 3.31
CA TRP A 98 -3.05 8.02 3.65
C TRP A 98 -4.14 7.28 2.86
N PRO A 99 -3.82 6.17 2.18
CA PRO A 99 -4.79 5.40 1.42
C PRO A 99 -5.86 4.83 2.34
N LYS A 100 -7.10 4.82 1.84
CA LYS A 100 -8.26 4.29 2.53
C LYS A 100 -9.06 3.43 1.58
N THR A 101 -9.64 2.36 2.11
CA THR A 101 -10.66 1.60 1.39
C THR A 101 -11.90 2.48 1.22
N ARG A 102 -12.58 2.30 0.10
CA ARG A 102 -13.82 2.96 -0.26
C ARG A 102 -14.78 1.90 -0.76
N GLU A 103 -16.07 2.17 -0.58
CA GLU A 103 -17.13 1.26 -0.95
C GLU A 103 -18.21 1.97 -1.75
N ARG A 104 -18.77 1.26 -2.72
CA ARG A 104 -20.01 1.58 -3.40
C ARG A 104 -20.89 0.33 -3.41
N ARG A 105 -22.13 0.49 -2.94
CA ARG A 105 -23.15 -0.57 -2.96
C ARG A 105 -24.19 -0.26 -4.03
N GLU A 106 -24.45 -1.23 -4.89
CA GLU A 106 -25.45 -1.14 -5.96
C GLU A 106 -26.52 -2.20 -5.75
N ALA A 107 -27.79 -1.82 -5.89
CA ALA A 107 -28.89 -2.77 -5.95
C ALA A 107 -29.07 -3.24 -7.39
N VAL A 108 -29.12 -4.55 -7.59
CA VAL A 108 -29.26 -5.19 -8.90
C VAL A 108 -30.40 -6.19 -8.83
N ILE A 109 -31.30 -6.17 -9.81
CA ILE A 109 -32.39 -7.15 -9.89
C ILE A 109 -31.87 -8.37 -10.66
N VAL A 110 -31.82 -9.52 -10.00
CA VAL A 110 -31.43 -10.81 -10.59
C VAL A 110 -32.58 -11.77 -10.36
N ASP A 111 -33.15 -12.33 -11.43
CA ASP A 111 -34.30 -13.24 -11.41
C ASP A 111 -35.53 -12.71 -10.65
N GLY A 112 -35.75 -11.39 -10.66
CA GLY A 112 -36.86 -10.75 -9.95
C GLY A 112 -36.62 -10.52 -8.46
N GLU A 113 -35.45 -10.88 -7.94
CA GLU A 113 -35.03 -10.61 -6.57
C GLU A 113 -34.02 -9.45 -6.50
N ASN A 114 -34.11 -8.64 -5.45
CA ASN A 114 -33.12 -7.60 -5.18
C ASN A 114 -31.85 -8.24 -4.60
N ARG A 115 -30.74 -8.12 -5.33
CA ARG A 115 -29.39 -8.45 -4.87
C ARG A 115 -28.55 -7.19 -4.69
N PHE A 116 -27.50 -7.28 -3.89
CA PHE A 116 -26.51 -6.22 -3.74
C PHE A 116 -25.20 -6.61 -4.39
N HIS A 117 -24.61 -5.71 -5.15
CA HIS A 117 -23.23 -5.78 -5.59
C HIS A 117 -22.42 -4.77 -4.81
N PHE A 118 -21.33 -5.22 -4.21
CA PHE A 118 -20.39 -4.40 -3.47
C PHE A 118 -19.14 -4.20 -4.31
N HIS A 119 -18.79 -2.94 -4.54
CA HIS A 119 -17.55 -2.56 -5.20
C HIS A 119 -16.66 -1.82 -4.20
N TRP A 120 -15.42 -2.26 -4.08
CA TRP A 120 -14.43 -1.74 -3.16
C TRP A 120 -13.20 -1.28 -3.93
N TRP A 121 -12.60 -0.16 -3.53
CA TRP A 121 -11.36 0.37 -4.12
C TRP A 121 -10.53 1.12 -3.08
N VAL A 122 -9.29 1.47 -3.41
CA VAL A 122 -8.42 2.29 -2.57
C VAL A 122 -8.34 3.72 -3.13
N ASP A 123 -8.68 4.71 -2.30
CA ASP A 123 -8.54 6.13 -2.67
C ASP A 123 -8.23 7.04 -1.45
N PRO A 124 -7.12 7.82 -1.49
CA PRO A 124 -6.11 7.90 -2.55
C PRO A 124 -5.29 6.60 -2.70
N PRO A 125 -4.58 6.36 -3.81
CA PRO A 125 -3.79 5.15 -4.01
C PRO A 125 -2.62 5.03 -3.01
N LEU A 126 -2.14 3.80 -2.80
CA LEU A 126 -0.91 3.55 -2.07
C LEU A 126 0.28 3.86 -2.97
N ARG A 127 0.99 4.94 -2.69
CA ARG A 127 2.11 5.41 -3.49
C ARG A 127 3.41 4.87 -2.94
N VAL A 128 4.22 4.33 -3.84
CA VAL A 128 5.53 3.77 -3.51
C VAL A 128 6.61 4.31 -4.46
N GLY A 129 7.87 4.15 -4.06
CA GLY A 129 8.99 4.38 -4.94
C GLY A 129 10.18 3.48 -4.59
N ILE A 130 10.95 3.08 -5.60
CA ILE A 130 12.21 2.37 -5.41
C ILE A 130 13.32 3.41 -5.32
N TYR A 131 14.09 3.35 -4.25
CA TYR A 131 15.20 4.25 -3.97
C TYR A 131 16.50 3.47 -3.93
N GLY A 132 17.52 3.94 -4.64
CA GLY A 132 18.88 3.38 -4.61
C GLY A 132 19.88 4.45 -4.19
N LYS A 133 21.06 4.04 -3.70
CA LYS A 133 22.12 5.01 -3.40
C LYS A 133 22.51 5.74 -4.68
N GLY A 134 22.55 7.07 -4.61
CA GLY A 134 23.11 7.87 -5.70
C GLY A 134 24.59 7.52 -5.82
N GLY A 135 25.00 6.92 -6.94
CA GLY A 135 26.41 6.68 -7.21
C GLY A 135 27.17 7.99 -7.08
N SER A 136 28.08 8.06 -6.11
CA SER A 136 29.25 8.93 -6.24
C SER A 136 30.12 8.25 -7.29
N GLU A 137 29.95 8.61 -8.55
CA GLU A 137 31.05 8.52 -9.52
C GLU A 137 32.02 9.67 -9.27
#